data_AF-W6SKE6-F1
#
_entry.id   AF-W6SKE6-F1
#
_cell.length_a   1.000
_cell.length_b   1.000
_cell.length_c   1.000
_cell.angle_alpha   90.00
_cell.angle_beta   90.00
_cell.angle_gamma   90.00
#
_symmetry.space_group_name_H-M   'P 1'
#
loop_
_entity.id
_entity.type
_entity.pdbx_description
1 polymer ?
#
loop_
_entity_poly.entity_id
_entity_poly.type
_entity_poly.pdbx_seq_one_letter_code
_entity_poly.pdbx_strand_id
1 'polypeptide(L)'
;MDDKRKIAVLIDSDNISYNYVKTIFDDLEEYGVANYKRIYGDWSRNNGWKESILQYSLNPIQQYSYTTGKNATDSSMIIDAMDILYTKDIDIFCLVTSDSDFTRLSMRLREEGKFVIGMGESKTPKPFVRSCNQFKYLDLLQADDEKEVESAITNVDEENSNNDKVSKEEVTDISVIKSFIVKVIHSNSETGGKTDLGTLGRKLNEKFSEFDVRYYGYNKLSTFIENIDGLILQKDTKRFYVSEKEKKINRKDMEKFIIEVVQKNNKEIKNMSIIHEEIKKKYPNFSFKEQGYNQFSKFLNSFDRIVVSGNRIKIK
;
A
#
# COMPACT_ATOMS: atom_id res chain seq x y z
N MET A 1 -4.43 23.79 18.52
CA MET A 1 -5.37 22.72 18.15
C MET A 1 -5.09 22.44 16.69
N ASP A 2 -4.56 21.27 16.36
CA ASP A 2 -4.42 20.88 14.96
C ASP A 2 -5.82 20.88 14.34
N ASP A 3 -6.04 21.72 13.34
CA ASP A 3 -7.33 21.81 12.67
C ASP A 3 -7.52 20.50 11.90
N LYS A 4 -8.43 19.63 12.37
CA LYS A 4 -8.71 18.37 11.70
C LYS A 4 -9.32 18.70 10.33
N ARG A 5 -8.84 18.02 9.28
CA ARG A 5 -9.33 18.19 7.90
C ARG A 5 -10.85 18.02 7.83
N LYS A 6 -11.51 18.86 7.04
CA LYS A 6 -12.97 18.88 6.89
C LYS A 6 -13.40 17.99 5.73
N ILE A 7 -14.33 17.08 5.99
CA ILE A 7 -14.80 16.09 5.01
C ILE A 7 -16.25 16.39 4.61
N ALA A 8 -16.51 16.40 3.30
CA ALA A 8 -17.85 16.29 2.72
C ALA A 8 -18.11 14.85 2.28
N VAL A 9 -19.04 14.18 2.94
CA VAL A 9 -19.49 12.81 2.66
C VAL A 9 -20.80 12.87 1.89
N LEU A 10 -20.79 12.35 0.67
CA LEU A 10 -21.90 12.31 -0.25
C LEU A 10 -22.22 10.86 -0.57
N ILE A 11 -23.38 10.38 -0.11
CA ILE A 11 -23.77 8.97 -0.17
C ILE A 11 -24.91 8.76 -1.17
N ASP A 12 -24.68 7.88 -2.12
CA ASP A 12 -25.68 7.40 -3.06
C ASP A 12 -26.43 6.20 -2.47
N SER A 13 -27.64 6.46 -1.92
CA SER A 13 -28.43 5.42 -1.26
C SER A 13 -29.10 4.43 -2.21
N ASP A 14 -29.16 4.75 -3.51
CA ASP A 14 -29.71 3.85 -4.52
C ASP A 14 -28.67 2.79 -4.95
N ASN A 15 -27.37 3.11 -4.81
CA ASN A 15 -26.27 2.22 -5.19
C ASN A 15 -25.61 1.50 -3.99
N ILE A 16 -25.70 2.07 -2.79
CA ILE A 16 -25.01 1.60 -1.59
C ILE A 16 -26.01 1.15 -0.51
N SER A 17 -25.73 0.00 0.10
CA SER A 17 -26.52 -0.54 1.21
C SER A 17 -26.29 0.23 2.51
N TYR A 18 -27.36 0.41 3.30
CA TYR A 18 -27.29 1.03 4.64
C TYR A 18 -26.39 0.27 5.62
N ASN A 19 -26.10 -1.02 5.36
CA ASN A 19 -25.21 -1.84 6.20
C ASN A 19 -23.78 -1.28 6.27
N TYR A 20 -23.31 -0.62 5.20
CA TYR A 20 -21.96 -0.08 5.15
C TYR A 20 -21.79 1.24 5.90
N VAL A 21 -22.87 1.85 6.43
CA VAL A 21 -22.80 3.18 7.04
C VAL A 21 -21.76 3.24 8.17
N LYS A 22 -21.67 2.19 9.00
CA LYS A 22 -20.71 2.10 10.09
C LYS A 22 -19.29 2.09 9.54
N THR A 23 -19.00 1.15 8.66
CA THR A 23 -17.69 1.00 7.99
C THR A 23 -17.25 2.27 7.26
N ILE A 24 -18.18 2.98 6.61
CA ILE A 24 -17.89 4.28 5.97
C ILE A 24 -17.37 5.29 6.99
N PHE A 25 -18.08 5.48 8.10
CA PHE A 25 -17.71 6.51 9.07
C PHE A 25 -16.50 6.12 9.91
N ASP A 26 -16.36 4.85 10.28
CA ASP A 26 -15.21 4.34 11.03
C ASP A 26 -13.90 4.54 10.22
N ASP A 27 -13.88 4.22 8.92
CA ASP A 27 -12.70 4.45 8.07
C ASP A 27 -12.40 5.95 7.88
N LEU A 28 -13.45 6.80 7.78
CA LEU A 28 -13.27 8.24 7.60
C LEU A 28 -12.66 8.98 8.80
N GLU A 29 -12.75 8.43 10.02
CA GLU A 29 -12.19 9.05 11.22
C GLU A 29 -10.68 9.27 11.14
N GLU A 30 -9.97 8.43 10.37
CA GLU A 30 -8.53 8.55 10.16
C GLU A 30 -8.14 9.78 9.33
N TYR A 31 -9.07 10.30 8.52
CA TYR A 31 -8.78 11.35 7.54
C TYR A 31 -9.10 12.74 8.05
N GLY A 32 -10.09 12.88 8.93
CA GLY A 32 -10.63 14.17 9.35
C GLY A 32 -11.99 14.08 10.06
N VAL A 33 -12.77 15.16 9.98
CA VAL A 33 -14.11 15.25 10.58
C VAL A 33 -15.15 15.36 9.47
N ALA A 34 -16.19 14.52 9.52
CA ALA A 34 -17.31 14.58 8.57
C ALA A 34 -18.26 15.74 8.90
N ASN A 35 -17.94 16.93 8.37
CA ASN A 35 -18.71 18.16 8.59
C ASN A 35 -19.97 18.24 7.73
N TYR A 36 -19.91 17.74 6.50
CA TYR A 36 -21.05 17.72 5.59
C TYR A 36 -21.39 16.27 5.31
N LYS A 37 -22.57 15.83 5.73
CA LYS A 37 -23.04 14.45 5.55
C LYS A 37 -24.35 14.49 4.81
N ARG A 38 -24.32 14.22 3.52
CA ARG A 38 -25.52 14.18 2.66
C ARG A 38 -25.71 12.80 2.10
N ILE A 39 -26.96 12.38 2.04
CA ILE A 39 -27.36 11.13 1.44
C ILE A 39 -28.48 11.40 0.44
N TYR A 40 -28.38 10.82 -0.74
CA TYR A 40 -29.25 11.10 -1.88
C TYR A 40 -30.04 9.86 -2.25
N GLY A 41 -31.35 10.03 -2.48
CA GLY A 41 -32.22 8.97 -2.95
C GLY A 41 -33.70 9.29 -2.81
N ASP A 42 -34.53 8.30 -3.12
CA ASP A 42 -35.99 8.41 -3.04
C ASP A 42 -36.53 7.91 -1.70
N TRP A 43 -36.70 8.82 -0.72
CA TRP A 43 -37.19 8.51 0.63
C TRP A 43 -38.69 8.22 0.70
N SER A 44 -39.41 8.32 -0.42
CA SER A 44 -40.78 7.81 -0.50
C SER A 44 -40.82 6.28 -0.48
N ARG A 45 -39.67 5.63 -0.75
CA ARG A 45 -39.49 4.18 -0.73
C ARG A 45 -38.94 3.72 0.62
N ASN A 46 -39.26 2.49 1.00
CA ASN A 46 -38.63 1.87 2.17
C ASN A 46 -37.29 1.25 1.76
N ASN A 47 -36.20 1.99 1.99
CA ASN A 47 -34.83 1.61 1.60
C ASN A 47 -33.93 1.24 2.80
N GLY A 48 -34.50 1.10 4.00
CA GLY A 48 -33.76 0.69 5.21
C GLY A 48 -32.88 1.78 5.85
N TRP A 49 -32.64 2.89 5.16
CA TRP A 49 -31.72 3.95 5.61
C TRP A 49 -32.23 4.81 6.76
N LYS A 50 -33.51 4.75 7.11
CA LYS A 50 -34.13 5.66 8.10
C LYS A 50 -33.39 5.68 9.44
N GLU A 51 -33.04 4.51 9.99
CA GLU A 51 -32.34 4.43 11.28
C GLU A 51 -30.91 4.95 11.15
N SER A 52 -30.18 4.52 10.12
CA SER A 52 -28.83 4.97 9.83
C SER A 52 -28.74 6.49 9.63
N ILE A 53 -29.74 7.09 8.97
CA ILE A 53 -29.82 8.55 8.78
C ILE A 53 -29.88 9.27 10.13
N LEU A 54 -30.74 8.80 11.04
CA LEU A 54 -30.88 9.41 12.37
C LEU A 54 -29.63 9.19 13.21
N GLN A 55 -29.14 7.96 13.28
CA GLN A 55 -27.98 7.57 14.08
C GLN A 55 -26.72 8.34 13.67
N TYR A 56 -26.45 8.46 12.37
CA TYR A 56 -25.24 9.12 11.85
C TYR A 56 -25.47 10.60 11.54
N SER A 57 -26.65 11.17 11.87
CA SER A 57 -27.01 12.56 11.58
C SER A 57 -26.76 12.94 10.11
N LEU A 58 -27.21 12.09 9.19
CA LEU A 58 -27.14 12.35 7.75
C LEU A 58 -28.24 13.33 7.36
N ASN A 59 -27.95 14.20 6.40
CA ASN A 59 -28.96 15.07 5.80
C ASN A 59 -29.53 14.40 4.54
N PRO A 60 -30.79 13.92 4.57
CA PRO A 60 -31.42 13.26 3.42
C PRO A 60 -31.85 14.28 2.37
N ILE A 61 -31.36 14.09 1.13
CA ILE A 61 -31.74 14.87 -0.04
C ILE A 61 -32.72 14.03 -0.87
N GLN A 62 -34.00 14.43 -0.89
CA GLN A 62 -35.06 13.71 -1.60
C GLN A 62 -34.92 13.88 -3.11
N GLN A 63 -34.93 12.77 -3.85
CA GLN A 63 -35.04 12.76 -5.30
C GLN A 63 -36.14 11.78 -5.74
N TYR A 64 -37.18 12.30 -6.40
CA TYR A 64 -38.26 11.44 -6.91
C TYR A 64 -37.81 10.68 -8.14
N SER A 65 -37.95 9.36 -8.12
CA SER A 65 -37.74 8.52 -9.29
C SER A 65 -38.97 8.55 -10.20
N TYR A 66 -39.04 9.50 -11.14
CA TYR A 66 -40.17 9.61 -12.10
C TYR A 66 -40.23 8.45 -13.11
N THR A 67 -39.10 7.80 -13.38
CA THR A 67 -38.97 6.60 -14.22
C THR A 67 -37.79 5.77 -13.71
N THR A 68 -37.93 4.46 -13.61
CA THR A 68 -36.85 3.55 -13.22
C THR A 68 -35.65 3.65 -14.17
N GLY A 69 -34.44 3.87 -13.64
CA GLY A 69 -33.19 3.88 -14.41
C GLY A 69 -32.76 5.24 -14.96
N LYS A 70 -33.14 6.36 -14.33
CA LYS A 70 -32.61 7.70 -14.67
C LYS A 70 -31.74 8.27 -13.55
N ASN A 71 -30.65 8.89 -13.96
CA ASN A 71 -29.56 9.49 -13.15
C ASN A 71 -29.97 10.77 -12.39
N ALA A 72 -31.19 10.85 -11.86
CA ALA A 72 -31.69 12.02 -11.14
C ALA A 72 -31.00 12.20 -9.78
N THR A 73 -30.80 11.09 -9.06
CA THR A 73 -30.00 11.03 -7.83
C THR A 73 -28.57 11.50 -8.10
N ASP A 74 -27.93 10.97 -9.14
CA ASP A 74 -26.54 11.30 -9.51
C ASP A 74 -26.39 12.76 -9.88
N SER A 75 -27.29 13.28 -10.72
CA SER A 75 -27.27 14.69 -11.14
C SER A 75 -27.36 15.62 -9.93
N SER A 76 -28.24 15.30 -8.98
CA SER A 76 -28.42 16.09 -7.77
C SER A 76 -27.19 16.05 -6.86
N MET A 77 -26.61 14.86 -6.69
CA MET A 77 -25.38 14.68 -5.92
C MET A 77 -24.19 15.43 -6.56
N ILE A 78 -24.07 15.41 -7.89
CA ILE A 78 -23.03 16.14 -8.64
C ILE A 78 -23.19 17.65 -8.48
N ILE A 79 -24.42 18.17 -8.62
CA ILE A 79 -24.71 19.61 -8.44
C ILE A 79 -24.33 20.03 -7.02
N ASP A 80 -24.78 19.30 -6.02
CA ASP A 80 -24.46 19.60 -4.63
C ASP A 80 -22.97 19.50 -4.32
N ALA A 81 -22.25 18.53 -4.91
CA ALA A 81 -20.80 18.43 -4.78
C ALA A 81 -20.09 19.67 -5.31
N MET A 82 -20.53 20.20 -6.47
CA MET A 82 -19.98 21.42 -7.05
C MET A 82 -20.31 22.65 -6.21
N ASP A 83 -21.53 22.75 -5.68
CA ASP A 83 -21.90 23.84 -4.78
C ASP A 83 -21.07 23.82 -3.50
N ILE A 84 -20.85 22.62 -2.91
CA ILE A 84 -19.98 22.45 -1.75
C ILE A 84 -18.54 22.87 -2.09
N LEU A 85 -18.02 22.45 -3.26
CA LEU A 85 -16.66 22.78 -3.71
C LEU A 85 -16.39 24.28 -3.74
N TYR A 86 -17.33 25.09 -4.21
CA TYR A 86 -17.13 26.53 -4.37
C TYR A 86 -17.62 27.38 -3.19
N THR A 87 -18.52 26.85 -2.36
CA THR A 87 -19.12 27.64 -1.27
C THR A 87 -18.61 27.28 0.11
N LYS A 88 -18.01 26.09 0.28
CA LYS A 88 -17.60 25.57 1.59
C LYS A 88 -16.09 25.35 1.67
N ASP A 89 -15.57 25.51 2.88
CA ASP A 89 -14.20 25.18 3.21
C ASP A 89 -14.08 23.68 3.51
N ILE A 90 -13.80 22.90 2.46
CA ILE A 90 -13.69 21.43 2.50
C ILE A 90 -12.32 21.01 1.97
N ASP A 91 -11.66 20.10 2.69
CA ASP A 91 -10.38 19.53 2.30
C ASP A 91 -10.55 18.21 1.53
N ILE A 92 -11.54 17.42 1.95
CA ILE A 92 -11.74 16.05 1.48
C ILE A 92 -13.18 15.86 1.01
N PHE A 93 -13.34 15.30 -0.19
CA PHE A 93 -14.62 14.79 -0.68
C PHE A 93 -14.62 13.27 -0.59
N CYS A 94 -15.59 12.72 0.13
CA CYS A 94 -15.88 11.29 0.15
C CYS A 94 -17.12 11.02 -0.71
N LEU A 95 -16.91 10.38 -1.86
CA LEU A 95 -17.97 9.95 -2.78
C LEU A 95 -18.27 8.48 -2.52
N VAL A 96 -19.45 8.20 -1.95
CA VAL A 96 -19.85 6.83 -1.61
C VAL A 96 -20.84 6.32 -2.65
N THR A 97 -20.34 5.60 -3.65
CA THR A 97 -21.09 5.04 -4.79
C THR A 97 -20.23 3.99 -5.53
N SER A 98 -20.86 3.02 -6.19
CA SER A 98 -20.19 2.10 -7.13
C SER A 98 -20.45 2.47 -8.59
N ASP A 99 -21.07 3.63 -8.86
CA ASP A 99 -21.37 4.12 -10.22
C ASP A 99 -20.16 4.83 -10.86
N SER A 100 -19.84 4.45 -12.09
CA SER A 100 -18.77 5.06 -12.88
C SER A 100 -19.05 6.49 -13.36
N ASP A 101 -20.30 6.94 -13.38
CA ASP A 101 -20.66 8.28 -13.86
C ASP A 101 -20.04 9.40 -13.00
N PHE A 102 -19.65 9.10 -11.76
CA PHE A 102 -18.93 10.02 -10.86
C PHE A 102 -17.44 10.21 -11.19
N THR A 103 -16.90 9.49 -12.19
CA THR A 103 -15.50 9.60 -12.63
C THR A 103 -15.11 11.05 -12.94
N ARG A 104 -15.95 11.79 -13.69
CA ARG A 104 -15.66 13.19 -14.06
C ARG A 104 -15.74 14.14 -12.86
N LEU A 105 -16.66 13.90 -11.92
CA LEU A 105 -16.74 14.67 -10.69
C LEU A 105 -15.45 14.49 -9.86
N SER A 106 -15.02 13.25 -9.64
CA SER A 106 -13.80 12.93 -8.90
C SER A 106 -12.57 13.61 -9.50
N MET A 107 -12.41 13.53 -10.82
CA MET A 107 -11.33 14.25 -11.53
C MET A 107 -11.42 15.77 -11.31
N ARG A 108 -12.61 16.35 -11.44
CA ARG A 108 -12.81 17.80 -11.28
C ARG A 108 -12.49 18.28 -9.87
N LEU A 109 -12.89 17.53 -8.84
CA LEU A 109 -12.57 17.85 -7.44
C LEU A 109 -11.06 17.82 -7.20
N ARG A 110 -10.35 16.85 -7.81
CA ARG A 110 -8.87 16.77 -7.75
C ARG A 110 -8.18 17.89 -8.50
N GLU A 111 -8.71 18.31 -9.65
CA GLU A 111 -8.19 19.46 -10.40
C GLU A 111 -8.23 20.74 -9.55
N GLU A 112 -9.23 20.88 -8.68
CA GLU A 112 -9.35 21.99 -7.71
C GLU A 112 -8.55 21.75 -6.41
N GLY A 113 -7.65 20.75 -6.40
CA GLY A 113 -6.75 20.47 -5.29
C GLY A 113 -7.38 19.77 -4.09
N LYS A 114 -8.62 19.29 -4.20
CA LYS A 114 -9.28 18.53 -3.13
C LYS A 114 -8.78 17.09 -3.09
N PHE A 115 -8.72 16.52 -1.88
CA PHE A 115 -8.46 15.09 -1.74
C PHE A 115 -9.76 14.31 -1.91
N VAL A 116 -9.80 13.36 -2.84
CA VAL A 116 -11.01 12.58 -3.13
C VAL A 116 -10.84 11.15 -2.66
N ILE A 117 -11.72 10.73 -1.75
CA ILE A 117 -11.88 9.35 -1.31
C ILE A 117 -13.13 8.80 -2.02
N GLY A 118 -12.95 7.76 -2.83
CA GLY A 118 -14.08 6.97 -3.32
C GLY A 118 -14.36 5.82 -2.36
N MET A 119 -15.62 5.52 -2.10
CA MET A 119 -16.03 4.33 -1.36
C MET A 119 -17.14 3.62 -2.13
N GLY A 120 -16.96 2.33 -2.40
CA GLY A 120 -17.94 1.54 -3.14
C GLY A 120 -17.70 0.05 -2.96
N GLU A 121 -18.50 -0.78 -3.61
CA GLU A 121 -18.31 -2.24 -3.55
C GLU A 121 -17.23 -2.71 -4.52
N SER A 122 -16.72 -3.92 -4.38
CA SER A 122 -15.67 -4.47 -5.25
C SER A 122 -16.03 -4.53 -6.74
N LYS A 123 -17.33 -4.55 -7.06
CA LYS A 123 -17.87 -4.42 -8.42
C LYS A 123 -17.60 -3.05 -9.07
N THR A 124 -17.13 -2.06 -8.32
CA THR A 124 -16.93 -0.69 -8.81
C THR A 124 -15.96 -0.63 -10.00
N PRO A 125 -16.34 -0.01 -11.13
CA PRO A 125 -15.49 0.07 -12.30
C PRO A 125 -14.13 0.74 -12.06
N LYS A 126 -13.04 0.12 -12.55
CA LYS A 126 -11.67 0.64 -12.44
C LYS A 126 -11.47 2.10 -12.88
N PRO A 127 -12.19 2.66 -13.88
CA PRO A 127 -12.08 4.09 -14.20
C PRO A 127 -12.42 5.01 -13.03
N PHE A 128 -13.49 4.73 -12.28
CA PHE A 128 -13.86 5.54 -11.13
C PHE A 128 -12.88 5.35 -9.97
N VAL A 129 -12.49 4.10 -9.70
CA VAL A 129 -11.46 3.77 -8.69
C VAL A 129 -10.20 4.61 -8.91
N ARG A 130 -9.66 4.61 -10.13
CA ARG A 130 -8.42 5.35 -10.49
C ARG A 130 -8.61 6.87 -10.56
N SER A 131 -9.85 7.34 -10.67
CA SER A 131 -10.15 8.76 -10.68
C SER A 131 -10.02 9.39 -9.30
N CYS A 132 -10.03 8.61 -8.22
CA CYS A 132 -9.90 9.10 -6.84
C CYS A 132 -8.41 9.23 -6.42
N ASN A 133 -8.13 9.93 -5.32
CA ASN A 133 -6.83 9.85 -4.66
C ASN A 133 -6.68 8.54 -3.91
N GLN A 134 -7.77 8.09 -3.29
CA GLN A 134 -7.86 6.83 -2.59
C GLN A 134 -9.25 6.23 -2.82
N PHE A 135 -9.32 4.91 -2.87
CA PHE A 135 -10.56 4.16 -3.04
C PHE A 135 -10.66 3.05 -1.99
N LYS A 136 -11.82 2.92 -1.35
CA LYS A 136 -12.10 1.88 -0.35
C LYS A 136 -13.23 0.98 -0.82
N TYR A 137 -12.97 -0.33 -0.82
CA TYR A 137 -13.96 -1.37 -1.05
C TYR A 137 -14.72 -1.70 0.23
N LEU A 138 -15.97 -1.28 0.32
CA LEU A 138 -16.80 -1.35 1.52
C LEU A 138 -17.10 -2.78 1.95
N ASP A 139 -17.37 -3.65 1.00
CA ASP A 139 -17.60 -5.08 1.20
C ASP A 139 -16.36 -5.81 1.75
N LEU A 140 -15.16 -5.41 1.31
CA LEU A 140 -13.92 -5.96 1.84
C LEU A 140 -13.59 -5.45 3.24
N LEU A 141 -13.86 -4.17 3.50
CA LEU A 141 -13.65 -3.57 4.82
C LEU A 141 -14.63 -4.14 5.84
N GLN A 142 -15.92 -4.27 5.49
CA GLN A 142 -16.91 -4.87 6.38
C GLN A 142 -16.56 -6.33 6.69
N ALA A 143 -16.10 -7.10 5.71
CA ALA A 143 -15.66 -8.48 5.93
C ALA A 143 -14.43 -8.57 6.84
N ASP A 144 -13.58 -7.55 6.87
CA ASP A 144 -12.43 -7.45 7.78
C ASP A 144 -12.89 -7.10 9.20
N ASP A 145 -13.77 -6.10 9.34
CA ASP A 145 -14.37 -5.70 10.62
C ASP A 145 -15.08 -6.89 11.30
N GLU A 146 -15.84 -7.68 10.53
CA GLU A 146 -16.55 -8.86 11.04
C GLU A 146 -15.58 -9.95 11.54
N LYS A 147 -14.45 -10.15 10.86
CA LYS A 147 -13.41 -11.10 11.29
C LYS A 147 -12.71 -10.64 12.57
N GLU A 148 -12.42 -9.35 12.71
CA GLU A 148 -11.81 -8.81 13.93
C GLU A 148 -12.74 -8.98 15.14
N VAL A 149 -14.05 -8.82 14.96
CA VAL A 149 -15.02 -9.04 16.04
C VAL A 149 -15.09 -10.52 16.41
N GLU A 150 -15.07 -11.42 15.42
CA GLU A 150 -15.12 -12.87 15.67
C GLU A 150 -13.86 -13.38 16.40
N SER A 151 -12.68 -12.88 16.03
CA SER A 151 -11.42 -13.21 16.71
C SER A 151 -11.32 -12.61 18.11
N ALA A 152 -11.93 -11.45 18.37
CA ALA A 152 -11.97 -10.86 19.71
C ALA A 152 -12.87 -11.63 20.69
N ILE A 153 -13.89 -12.34 20.19
CA ILE A 153 -14.84 -13.12 20.99
C ILE A 153 -14.33 -14.56 21.21
N THR A 154 -13.64 -15.12 20.21
CA THR A 154 -13.08 -16.46 20.25
C THR A 154 -11.57 -16.37 20.51
N ASN A 155 -11.13 -16.56 21.77
CA ASN A 155 -9.70 -16.65 22.14
C ASN A 155 -9.02 -17.85 21.45
N VAL A 156 -8.78 -17.78 20.15
CA VAL A 156 -8.09 -18.79 19.34
C VAL A 156 -6.85 -18.11 18.79
N ASP A 157 -5.68 -18.65 19.15
CA ASP A 157 -4.38 -18.14 18.75
C ASP A 157 -4.29 -17.94 17.22
N GLU A 158 -3.78 -16.78 16.79
CA GLU A 158 -3.69 -16.28 15.40
C GLU A 158 -2.78 -17.12 14.46
N GLU A 159 -2.41 -18.34 14.83
CA GLU A 159 -1.57 -19.20 13.98
C GLU A 159 -2.42 -20.17 13.15
N ASN A 160 -2.73 -19.75 11.92
CA ASN A 160 -3.40 -20.48 10.83
C ASN A 160 -4.90 -20.21 10.63
N SER A 161 -5.27 -18.96 10.33
CA SER A 161 -6.41 -18.76 9.45
C SER A 161 -5.96 -18.87 8.00
N ASN A 162 -6.36 -19.96 7.33
CA ASN A 162 -6.16 -20.15 5.91
C ASN A 162 -6.73 -18.94 5.14
N ASN A 163 -5.87 -18.34 4.32
CA ASN A 163 -6.06 -17.19 3.44
C ASN A 163 -7.09 -17.40 2.31
N ASP A 164 -8.29 -17.88 2.63
CA ASP A 164 -9.33 -18.13 1.65
C ASP A 164 -10.52 -17.17 1.79
N LYS A 165 -10.83 -16.53 0.65
CA LYS A 165 -12.01 -15.71 0.32
C LYS A 165 -11.95 -14.21 0.61
N VAL A 166 -10.89 -13.56 0.13
CA VAL A 166 -11.10 -12.30 -0.59
C VAL A 166 -10.95 -12.63 -2.08
N SER A 167 -11.95 -12.30 -2.90
CA SER A 167 -11.92 -12.49 -4.35
C SER A 167 -10.68 -11.80 -4.92
N LYS A 168 -9.65 -12.60 -5.27
CA LYS A 168 -8.37 -12.13 -5.82
C LYS A 168 -8.50 -11.34 -7.15
N GLU A 169 -9.71 -11.23 -7.70
CA GLU A 169 -9.97 -10.62 -9.01
C GLU A 169 -10.18 -9.10 -8.93
N GLU A 170 -10.52 -8.54 -7.77
CA GLU A 170 -11.01 -7.16 -7.67
C GLU A 170 -9.91 -6.16 -7.21
N VAL A 171 -8.94 -6.64 -6.43
CA VAL A 171 -7.79 -5.85 -5.94
C VAL A 171 -6.52 -6.13 -6.73
N THR A 172 -5.54 -5.23 -6.66
CA THR A 172 -4.26 -5.41 -7.37
C THR A 172 -3.50 -6.62 -6.82
N ASP A 173 -3.06 -7.53 -7.69
CA ASP A 173 -2.32 -8.74 -7.27
C ASP A 173 -1.03 -8.42 -6.49
N ILE A 174 -0.74 -9.23 -5.46
CA ILE A 174 0.42 -9.05 -4.59
C ILE A 174 1.76 -9.07 -5.37
N SER A 175 1.83 -9.80 -6.48
CA SER A 175 3.01 -9.86 -7.35
C SER A 175 3.26 -8.53 -8.07
N VAL A 176 2.17 -7.83 -8.44
CA VAL A 176 2.24 -6.49 -9.06
C VAL A 176 2.67 -5.47 -8.01
N ILE A 177 2.12 -5.55 -6.80
CA ILE A 177 2.54 -4.72 -5.66
C ILE A 177 4.03 -4.93 -5.36
N LYS A 178 4.48 -6.18 -5.22
CA LYS A 178 5.90 -6.54 -5.01
C LYS A 178 6.80 -5.98 -6.11
N SER A 179 6.40 -6.13 -7.38
CA SER A 179 7.17 -5.62 -8.52
C SER A 179 7.31 -4.10 -8.47
N PHE A 180 6.26 -3.39 -8.06
CA PHE A 180 6.31 -1.94 -7.87
C PHE A 180 7.20 -1.54 -6.69
N ILE A 181 7.13 -2.25 -5.55
CA ILE A 181 8.01 -2.01 -4.40
C ILE A 181 9.48 -2.15 -4.79
N VAL A 182 9.85 -3.22 -5.50
CA VAL A 182 11.22 -3.43 -6.02
C VAL A 182 11.64 -2.28 -6.94
N LYS A 183 10.75 -1.84 -7.84
CA LYS A 183 11.03 -0.67 -8.69
C LYS A 183 11.29 0.60 -7.89
N VAL A 184 10.51 0.85 -6.83
CA VAL A 184 10.69 2.00 -5.94
C VAL A 184 12.05 1.92 -5.22
N ILE A 185 12.42 0.74 -4.72
CA ILE A 185 13.71 0.50 -4.06
C ILE A 185 14.87 0.80 -5.02
N HIS A 186 14.83 0.27 -6.25
CA HIS A 186 15.86 0.50 -7.26
C HIS A 186 15.99 1.96 -7.69
N SER A 187 14.90 2.75 -7.63
CA SER A 187 14.95 4.18 -7.93
C SER A 187 15.68 5.01 -6.87
N ASN A 188 15.92 4.46 -5.68
CA ASN A 188 16.60 5.11 -4.56
C ASN A 188 18.07 4.66 -4.46
N SER A 189 18.87 4.93 -5.49
CA SER A 189 20.29 4.55 -5.54
C SER A 189 21.15 5.28 -4.50
N GLU A 190 20.79 6.51 -4.13
CA GLU A 190 21.54 7.35 -3.18
C GLU A 190 21.47 6.84 -1.73
N THR A 191 20.43 6.09 -1.36
CA THR A 191 20.23 5.55 0.00
C THR A 191 20.73 4.12 0.17
N GLY A 192 21.50 3.60 -0.80
CA GLY A 192 22.00 2.22 -0.78
C GLY A 192 20.88 1.19 -0.99
N GLY A 193 19.85 1.51 -1.77
CA GLY A 193 18.77 0.58 -2.09
C GLY A 193 17.81 0.36 -0.91
N LYS A 194 17.57 1.39 -0.09
CA LYS A 194 16.61 1.37 1.02
C LYS A 194 15.55 2.45 0.84
N THR A 195 14.31 2.13 1.17
CA THR A 195 13.19 3.08 1.12
C THR A 195 12.49 3.15 2.47
N ASP A 196 12.26 4.35 2.99
CA ASP A 196 11.46 4.56 4.19
C ASP A 196 10.02 4.00 4.01
N LEU A 197 9.51 3.29 5.02
CA LEU A 197 8.23 2.58 4.97
C LEU A 197 7.04 3.54 4.73
N GLY A 198 7.05 4.71 5.36
CA GLY A 198 6.00 5.72 5.16
C GLY A 198 6.03 6.29 3.75
N THR A 199 7.23 6.55 3.22
CA THR A 199 7.43 6.95 1.83
C THR A 199 6.96 5.87 0.85
N LEU A 200 7.22 4.59 1.14
CA LEU A 200 6.74 3.47 0.35
C LEU A 200 5.20 3.40 0.35
N GLY A 201 4.58 3.51 1.52
CA GLY A 201 3.12 3.51 1.66
C GLY A 201 2.46 4.64 0.86
N ARG A 202 3.05 5.84 0.88
CA ARG A 202 2.58 6.96 0.05
C ARG A 202 2.68 6.66 -1.45
N LYS A 203 3.83 6.16 -1.92
CA LYS A 203 4.02 5.81 -3.34
C LYS A 203 3.08 4.68 -3.78
N LEU A 204 2.75 3.74 -2.90
CA LEU A 204 1.78 2.68 -3.17
C LEU A 204 0.39 3.26 -3.39
N ASN A 205 -0.09 4.12 -2.49
CA ASN A 205 -1.39 4.80 -2.63
C ASN A 205 -1.45 5.72 -3.86
N GLU A 206 -0.36 6.43 -4.18
CA GLU A 206 -0.26 7.26 -5.39
C GLU A 206 -0.36 6.43 -6.68
N LYS A 207 0.15 5.19 -6.66
CA LYS A 207 0.16 4.30 -7.83
C LYS A 207 -1.12 3.49 -7.96
N PHE A 208 -1.65 3.03 -6.83
CA PHE A 208 -2.80 2.13 -6.71
C PHE A 208 -3.75 2.79 -5.71
N SER A 209 -4.73 3.52 -6.22
CA SER A 209 -5.71 4.26 -5.42
C SER A 209 -6.46 3.35 -4.44
N GLU A 210 -6.68 2.09 -4.81
CA GLU A 210 -7.35 1.09 -3.98
C GLU A 210 -6.42 0.35 -3.01
N PHE A 211 -5.14 0.73 -2.88
CA PHE A 211 -4.23 -0.04 -2.05
C PHE A 211 -4.61 0.07 -0.56
N ASP A 212 -4.94 -1.08 0.02
CA ASP A 212 -5.13 -1.26 1.46
C ASP A 212 -4.57 -2.64 1.86
N VAL A 213 -3.85 -2.68 2.97
CA VAL A 213 -3.20 -3.92 3.45
C VAL A 213 -4.20 -4.95 3.95
N ARG A 214 -5.38 -4.50 4.40
CA ARG A 214 -6.48 -5.35 4.87
C ARG A 214 -7.01 -6.27 3.78
N TYR A 215 -6.97 -5.82 2.51
CA TYR A 215 -7.35 -6.65 1.36
C TYR A 215 -6.45 -7.86 1.13
N TYR A 216 -5.28 -7.85 1.76
CA TYR A 216 -4.31 -8.95 1.72
C TYR A 216 -4.24 -9.71 3.06
N GLY A 217 -5.11 -9.40 4.03
CA GLY A 217 -5.15 -10.05 5.34
C GLY A 217 -4.15 -9.48 6.35
N TYR A 218 -3.78 -8.20 6.24
CA TYR A 218 -2.85 -7.56 7.16
C TYR A 218 -3.36 -6.22 7.69
N ASN A 219 -3.14 -5.96 8.99
CA ASN A 219 -3.60 -4.72 9.62
C ASN A 219 -2.57 -3.59 9.55
N LYS A 220 -1.32 -3.90 9.18
CA LYS A 220 -0.21 -2.94 9.13
C LYS A 220 0.65 -3.14 7.90
N LEU A 221 1.10 -2.04 7.31
CA LEU A 221 2.05 -2.06 6.19
C LEU A 221 3.37 -2.74 6.55
N SER A 222 3.86 -2.59 7.79
CA SER A 222 5.07 -3.29 8.24
C SER A 222 4.90 -4.81 8.14
N THR A 223 3.80 -5.34 8.66
CA THR A 223 3.51 -6.78 8.67
C THR A 223 3.27 -7.30 7.26
N PHE A 224 2.57 -6.55 6.41
CA PHE A 224 2.42 -6.88 5.00
C PHE A 224 3.79 -7.03 4.31
N ILE A 225 4.69 -6.06 4.48
CA ILE A 225 6.02 -6.07 3.85
C ILE A 225 6.89 -7.22 4.37
N GLU A 226 6.86 -7.52 5.67
CA GLU A 226 7.60 -8.64 6.27
C GLU A 226 7.20 -10.01 5.69
N ASN A 227 5.95 -10.13 5.25
CA ASN A 227 5.41 -11.37 4.66
C ASN A 227 5.55 -11.44 3.13
N ILE A 228 6.08 -10.40 2.48
CA ILE A 228 6.42 -10.46 1.05
C ILE A 228 7.80 -11.10 0.89
N ASP A 229 7.84 -12.29 0.28
CA ASP A 229 9.11 -12.97 -0.01
C ASP A 229 10.07 -12.07 -0.79
N GLY A 230 11.36 -12.14 -0.47
CA GLY A 230 12.41 -11.34 -1.11
C GLY A 230 12.51 -9.89 -0.65
N LEU A 231 11.68 -9.42 0.29
CA LEU A 231 11.85 -8.12 0.95
C LEU A 231 12.34 -8.30 2.40
N ILE A 232 12.96 -7.25 2.94
CA ILE A 232 13.35 -7.17 4.35
C ILE A 232 12.89 -5.82 4.90
N LEU A 233 12.28 -5.85 6.08
CA LEU A 233 12.03 -4.67 6.89
C LEU A 233 13.16 -4.51 7.92
N GLN A 234 13.83 -3.37 7.91
CA GLN A 234 14.88 -3.02 8.87
C GLN A 234 14.45 -1.81 9.69
N LYS A 235 14.63 -1.86 11.00
CA LYS A 235 14.39 -0.73 11.88
C LYS A 235 15.71 0.01 12.14
N ASP A 236 15.75 1.30 11.85
CA ASP A 236 16.85 2.18 12.24
C ASP A 236 16.31 3.28 13.15
N THR A 237 16.80 3.30 14.39
CA THR A 237 16.30 4.13 15.51
C THR A 237 14.77 4.07 15.67
N LYS A 238 14.04 5.00 15.03
CA LYS A 238 12.57 5.16 15.07
C LYS A 238 11.88 4.95 13.72
N ARG A 239 12.63 4.69 12.64
CA ARG A 239 12.06 4.53 11.29
C ARG A 239 12.24 3.11 10.78
N PHE A 240 11.32 2.70 9.92
CA PHE A 240 11.39 1.42 9.23
C PHE A 240 11.80 1.66 7.78
N TYR A 241 12.73 0.85 7.29
CA TYR A 241 13.25 0.88 5.94
C TYR A 241 13.01 -0.47 5.28
N VAL A 242 12.61 -0.43 4.01
CA VAL A 242 12.39 -1.60 3.16
C VAL A 242 13.54 -1.71 2.18
N SER A 243 14.11 -2.90 2.06
CA SER A 243 15.10 -3.24 1.03
C SER A 243 14.81 -4.63 0.47
N GLU A 244 15.42 -4.95 -0.67
CA GLU A 244 15.41 -6.32 -1.14
C GLU A 244 16.29 -7.19 -0.25
N LYS A 245 15.88 -8.45 -0.08
CA LYS A 245 16.71 -9.48 0.52
C LYS A 245 17.91 -9.68 -0.37
N GLU A 246 19.09 -9.44 0.17
CA GLU A 246 20.31 -9.74 -0.55
C GLU A 246 20.29 -11.20 -0.98
N LYS A 247 20.50 -11.45 -2.27
CA LYS A 247 20.80 -12.79 -2.73
C LYS A 247 22.02 -13.23 -1.92
N LYS A 248 21.84 -14.22 -1.05
CA LYS A 248 22.97 -14.92 -0.41
C LYS A 248 23.96 -15.19 -1.52
N ILE A 249 25.12 -14.55 -1.44
CA ILE A 249 26.10 -14.67 -2.51
C ILE A 249 26.46 -16.15 -2.54
N ASN A 250 26.13 -16.80 -3.65
CA ASN A 250 26.49 -18.19 -3.80
C ASN A 250 28.01 -18.27 -3.69
N ARG A 251 28.51 -19.15 -2.81
CA ARG A 251 29.94 -19.34 -2.56
C ARG A 251 30.70 -19.57 -3.88
N LYS A 252 30.07 -20.26 -4.85
CA LYS A 252 30.62 -20.46 -6.20
C LYS A 252 30.74 -19.18 -7.02
N ASP A 253 29.76 -18.29 -6.96
CA ASP A 253 29.78 -17.02 -7.70
C ASP A 253 30.81 -16.05 -7.11
N MET A 254 30.94 -16.05 -5.78
CA MET A 254 31.98 -15.30 -5.08
C MET A 254 33.37 -15.80 -5.46
N GLU A 255 33.59 -17.11 -5.42
CA GLU A 255 34.87 -17.70 -5.82
C GLU A 255 35.21 -17.36 -7.27
N LYS A 256 34.25 -17.50 -8.19
CA LYS A 256 34.42 -17.16 -9.61
C LYS A 256 34.80 -15.68 -9.78
N PHE A 257 34.12 -14.77 -9.08
CA PHE A 257 34.42 -13.35 -9.13
C PHE A 257 35.84 -13.05 -8.61
N ILE A 258 36.24 -13.63 -7.47
CA ILE A 258 37.59 -13.42 -6.92
C ILE A 258 38.64 -13.94 -7.91
N ILE A 259 38.42 -15.12 -8.51
CA ILE A 259 39.31 -15.68 -9.54
C ILE A 259 39.43 -14.72 -10.74
N GLU A 260 38.33 -14.17 -11.24
CA GLU A 260 38.35 -13.20 -12.35
C GLU A 260 39.17 -11.95 -12.00
N VAL A 261 39.02 -11.42 -10.79
CA VAL A 261 39.78 -10.25 -10.31
C VAL A 261 41.28 -10.57 -10.23
N VAL A 262 41.67 -11.73 -9.70
CA VAL A 262 43.09 -12.15 -9.63
C VAL A 262 43.66 -12.41 -11.03
N GLN A 263 42.89 -13.01 -11.94
CA GLN A 263 43.31 -13.23 -13.32
C GLN A 263 43.57 -11.92 -14.06
N LYS A 264 42.70 -10.91 -13.90
CA LYS A 264 42.89 -9.57 -14.47
C LYS A 264 44.13 -8.84 -13.93
N ASN A 265 44.58 -9.20 -12.73
CA ASN A 265 45.78 -8.66 -12.09
C ASN A 265 46.98 -9.61 -12.26
N ASN A 266 47.23 -10.12 -13.47
CA ASN A 266 48.38 -10.98 -13.79
C ASN A 266 48.54 -12.22 -12.88
N LYS A 267 47.42 -12.83 -12.45
CA LYS A 267 47.36 -14.03 -11.59
C LYS A 267 47.92 -13.86 -10.17
N GLU A 268 48.33 -12.66 -9.76
CA GLU A 268 48.81 -12.37 -8.42
C GLU A 268 48.42 -10.94 -7.98
N ILE A 269 47.74 -10.83 -6.85
CA ILE A 269 47.42 -9.54 -6.22
C ILE A 269 48.32 -9.35 -5.00
N LYS A 270 49.09 -8.25 -4.96
CA LYS A 270 50.07 -7.99 -3.89
C LYS A 270 49.46 -7.49 -2.57
N ASN A 271 48.23 -6.99 -2.62
CA ASN A 271 47.51 -6.43 -1.48
C ASN A 271 46.06 -6.89 -1.46
N MET A 272 45.66 -7.62 -0.42
CA MET A 272 44.30 -8.16 -0.31
C MET A 272 43.21 -7.08 -0.24
N SER A 273 43.55 -5.85 0.15
CA SER A 273 42.61 -4.72 0.14
C SER A 273 42.00 -4.47 -1.24
N ILE A 274 42.72 -4.75 -2.33
CA ILE A 274 42.21 -4.59 -3.70
C ILE A 274 41.02 -5.53 -3.94
N ILE A 275 41.12 -6.80 -3.51
CA ILE A 275 40.00 -7.74 -3.63
C ILE A 275 38.85 -7.29 -2.72
N HIS A 276 39.14 -6.83 -1.52
CA HIS A 276 38.12 -6.35 -0.60
C HIS A 276 37.34 -5.16 -1.19
N GLU A 277 38.03 -4.20 -1.82
CA GLU A 277 37.41 -3.07 -2.51
C GLU A 277 36.57 -3.49 -3.72
N GLU A 278 37.09 -4.39 -4.57
CA GLU A 278 36.35 -4.90 -5.73
C GLU A 278 35.12 -5.72 -5.33
N ILE A 279 35.20 -6.51 -4.25
CA ILE A 279 34.04 -7.18 -3.66
C ILE A 279 33.04 -6.14 -3.16
N LYS A 280 33.47 -5.11 -2.44
CA LYS A 280 32.56 -4.03 -1.98
C LYS A 280 31.93 -3.25 -3.12
N LYS A 281 32.63 -3.02 -4.23
CA LYS A 281 32.03 -2.35 -5.41
C LYS A 281 30.91 -3.18 -6.02
N LYS A 282 31.10 -4.49 -6.13
CA LYS A 282 30.11 -5.40 -6.74
C LYS A 282 29.01 -5.83 -5.75
N TYR A 283 29.35 -5.91 -4.47
CA TYR A 283 28.50 -6.33 -3.37
C TYR A 283 28.66 -5.36 -2.18
N PRO A 284 27.99 -4.19 -2.21
CA PRO A 284 28.18 -3.09 -1.25
C PRO A 284 28.03 -3.48 0.23
N ASN A 285 27.13 -4.41 0.50
CA ASN A 285 26.81 -4.87 1.85
C ASN A 285 27.55 -6.15 2.25
N PHE A 286 28.48 -6.64 1.42
CA PHE A 286 29.23 -7.85 1.74
C PHE A 286 30.04 -7.69 3.03
N SER A 287 29.83 -8.64 3.94
CA SER A 287 30.59 -8.78 5.18
C SER A 287 31.09 -10.23 5.33
N PHE A 288 32.41 -10.41 5.30
CA PHE A 288 33.01 -11.73 5.57
C PHE A 288 32.79 -12.20 7.03
N LYS A 289 32.47 -11.27 7.95
CA LYS A 289 32.10 -11.61 9.34
C LYS A 289 30.74 -12.29 9.42
N GLU A 290 29.77 -11.81 8.64
CA GLU A 290 28.45 -12.45 8.53
C GLU A 290 28.52 -13.83 7.88
N GLN A 291 29.58 -14.10 7.12
CA GLN A 291 29.89 -15.43 6.58
C GLN A 291 30.61 -16.34 7.60
N GLY A 292 30.77 -15.91 8.85
CA GLY A 292 31.41 -16.69 9.93
C GLY A 292 32.93 -16.57 10.02
N TYR A 293 33.55 -15.62 9.31
CA TYR A 293 35.01 -15.45 9.32
C TYR A 293 35.44 -14.20 10.10
N ASN A 294 36.36 -14.39 11.04
CA ASN A 294 36.90 -13.29 11.84
C ASN A 294 37.95 -12.45 11.10
N GLN A 295 38.49 -12.95 9.98
CA GLN A 295 39.55 -12.30 9.20
C GLN A 295 39.30 -12.49 7.70
N PHE A 296 39.54 -11.44 6.90
CA PHE A 296 39.35 -11.49 5.45
C PHE A 296 40.27 -12.50 4.77
N SER A 297 41.50 -12.66 5.27
CA SER A 297 42.44 -13.70 4.80
C SER A 297 41.90 -15.12 5.02
N LYS A 298 41.24 -15.38 6.16
CA LYS A 298 40.59 -16.68 6.43
C LYS A 298 39.40 -16.94 5.51
N PHE A 299 38.62 -15.90 5.22
CA PHE A 299 37.55 -15.98 4.23
C PHE A 299 38.10 -16.33 2.84
N LEU A 300 39.14 -15.64 2.37
CA LEU A 300 39.74 -15.92 1.06
C LEU A 300 40.40 -17.31 0.99
N ASN A 301 41.10 -17.75 2.05
CA ASN A 301 41.69 -19.09 2.13
C ASN A 301 40.65 -20.21 2.26
N SER A 302 39.38 -19.88 2.45
CA SER A 302 38.31 -20.88 2.54
C SER A 302 37.80 -21.35 1.17
N PHE A 303 38.29 -20.74 0.08
CA PHE A 303 38.03 -21.17 -1.29
C PHE A 303 39.16 -22.08 -1.78
N ASP A 304 38.80 -23.21 -2.40
CA ASP A 304 39.76 -24.27 -2.73
C ASP A 304 40.86 -23.80 -3.68
N ARG A 305 40.53 -22.88 -4.59
CA ARG A 305 41.41 -22.41 -5.66
C ARG A 305 42.20 -21.15 -5.32
N ILE A 306 42.02 -20.59 -4.13
CA ILE A 306 42.64 -19.33 -3.72
C ILE A 306 43.65 -19.59 -2.61
N VAL A 307 44.83 -18.99 -2.71
CA VAL A 307 45.88 -19.04 -1.69
C VAL A 307 46.26 -17.63 -1.28
N VAL A 308 46.20 -17.37 0.02
CA VAL A 308 46.67 -16.14 0.64
C VAL A 308 47.97 -16.42 1.39
N SER A 309 49.04 -15.72 1.01
CA SER A 309 50.34 -15.77 1.68
C SER A 309 50.77 -14.35 2.06
N GLY A 310 50.76 -14.07 3.37
CA GLY A 310 50.92 -12.70 3.89
C GLY A 310 49.81 -11.79 3.36
N ASN A 311 50.18 -10.73 2.64
CA ASN A 311 49.23 -9.81 2.00
C ASN A 311 48.93 -10.15 0.53
N ARG A 312 49.54 -11.22 0.00
CA ARG A 312 49.43 -11.60 -1.42
C ARG A 312 48.39 -12.68 -1.63
N ILE A 313 47.70 -12.59 -2.75
CA ILE A 313 46.66 -13.54 -3.17
C ILE A 313 47.04 -14.12 -4.53
N LYS A 314 46.99 -15.44 -4.64
CA LYS A 314 47.26 -16.19 -5.87
C LYS A 314 46.16 -17.21 -6.11
N ILE A 315 46.02 -17.61 -7.36
CA ILE A 315 45.24 -18.79 -7.74
C ILE A 315 46.17 -19.99 -7.65
N LYS A 316 45.70 -21.11 -7.10
CA LYS A 316 46.42 -22.40 -7.17
C LYS A 316 46.61 -22.85 -8.61
#